data_AF-A0A8K1ZW29-F1
#
_entry.id   AF-A0A8K1ZW29-F1
#
_cell.length_a   1.000
_cell.length_b   1.000
_cell.length_c   1.000
_cell.angle_alpha   90.00
_cell.angle_beta   90.00
_cell.angle_gamma   90.00
#
_symmetry.space_group_name_H-M   'P 1'
#
loop_
_entity.id
_entity.type
_entity.pdbx_description
1 polymer ?
#
loop_
_entity_poly.entity_id
_entity_poly.type
_entity_poly.pdbx_seq_one_letter_code
_entity_poly.pdbx_strand_id
1 'polypeptide(L)'
;MPDLVQARKTLKARMQILGINAEHRCVKRFLERCGISNLRSARAEDLLELERQLGGLLDGKKDLSDDIAAVEAQLCRLGYAKRDLAVLLLCRSYGYERWEALDREGLLAISKELSRCASNVARLQVLILELLTLISTLVPEEQVQEITKKLDIGRF
;
A
#
# COMPACT_ATOMS: atom_id res chain seq x y z
N MET A 1 32.17 9.79 -7.65
CA MET A 1 30.81 9.59 -8.18
C MET A 1 30.12 8.54 -7.35
N PRO A 2 28.85 8.74 -6.92
CA PRO A 2 28.13 7.73 -6.17
C PRO A 2 27.95 6.47 -7.03
N ASP A 3 28.30 5.32 -6.46
CA ASP A 3 28.12 4.02 -7.11
C ASP A 3 26.61 3.72 -7.25
N LEU A 4 26.17 3.51 -8.48
CA LEU A 4 24.78 3.22 -8.83
C LEU A 4 24.28 1.93 -8.16
N VAL A 5 25.16 0.94 -7.97
CA VAL A 5 24.84 -0.31 -7.27
C VAL A 5 24.55 -0.02 -5.80
N GLN A 6 25.40 0.78 -5.16
CA GLN A 6 25.24 1.16 -3.77
C GLN A 6 23.99 2.02 -3.55
N ALA A 7 23.73 3.01 -4.41
CA ALA A 7 22.54 3.86 -4.33
C ALA A 7 21.23 3.03 -4.39
N ARG A 8 21.17 2.03 -5.29
CA ARG A 8 20.01 1.12 -5.38
C ARG A 8 19.85 0.27 -4.14
N LYS A 9 20.94 -0.24 -3.59
CA LYS A 9 20.93 -1.06 -2.38
C LYS A 9 20.41 -0.26 -1.18
N THR A 10 20.91 0.96 -1.00
CA THR A 10 20.48 1.85 0.09
C THR A 10 19.01 2.25 -0.06
N LEU A 11 18.59 2.67 -1.26
CA LEU A 11 17.19 3.03 -1.51
C LEU A 11 16.26 1.84 -1.23
N LYS A 12 16.59 0.65 -1.71
CA LYS A 12 15.79 -0.56 -1.47
C LYS A 12 15.66 -0.87 0.03
N ALA A 13 16.74 -0.75 0.78
CA ALA A 13 16.71 -0.93 2.23
C ALA A 13 15.82 0.12 2.91
N ARG A 14 15.89 1.38 2.48
CA ARG A 14 15.05 2.47 3.01
C ARG A 14 13.57 2.23 2.74
N MET A 15 13.25 1.85 1.50
CA MET A 15 11.89 1.48 1.09
C MET A 15 11.36 0.30 1.91
N GLN A 16 12.19 -0.72 2.18
CA GLN A 16 11.82 -1.86 3.01
C GLN A 16 11.57 -1.48 4.47
N ILE A 17 12.39 -0.59 5.05
CA ILE A 17 12.19 -0.06 6.41
C ILE A 17 10.86 0.69 6.50
N LEU A 18 10.56 1.47 5.47
CA LEU A 18 9.29 2.19 5.32
C LEU A 18 8.12 1.29 4.91
N GLY A 19 8.38 0.05 4.48
CA GLY A 19 7.39 -0.89 3.93
C GLY A 19 6.64 -0.37 2.69
N ILE A 20 7.32 0.47 1.90
CA ILE A 20 6.84 1.00 0.63
C ILE A 20 7.54 0.29 -0.53
N ASN A 21 6.89 0.25 -1.70
CA ASN A 21 7.45 -0.35 -2.91
C ASN A 21 7.56 0.67 -4.07
N ALA A 22 7.97 0.21 -5.25
CA ALA A 22 8.14 1.06 -6.42
C ALA A 22 6.82 1.66 -6.94
N GLU A 23 5.69 1.03 -6.62
CA GLU A 23 4.35 1.48 -7.00
C GLU A 23 3.78 2.53 -6.04
N HIS A 24 4.45 2.76 -4.91
CA HIS A 24 4.03 3.74 -3.93
C HIS A 24 3.88 5.12 -4.56
N ARG A 25 2.80 5.83 -4.21
CA ARG A 25 2.44 7.10 -4.84
C ARG A 25 3.56 8.14 -4.77
N CYS A 26 4.28 8.22 -3.65
CA CYS A 26 5.40 9.16 -3.53
C CYS A 26 6.53 8.82 -4.52
N VAL A 27 6.80 7.53 -4.75
CA VAL A 27 7.79 7.06 -5.72
C VAL A 27 7.30 7.33 -7.13
N LYS A 28 6.04 7.02 -7.45
CA LYS A 28 5.46 7.34 -8.77
C LYS A 28 5.49 8.84 -9.08
N ARG A 29 5.05 9.69 -8.15
CA ARG A 29 5.10 11.16 -8.33
C ARG A 29 6.52 11.66 -8.51
N PHE A 30 7.48 11.10 -7.77
CA PHE A 30 8.89 11.41 -7.95
C PHE A 30 9.35 11.06 -9.38
N LEU A 31 9.08 9.82 -9.81
CA LEU A 31 9.43 9.32 -11.14
C LEU A 31 8.80 10.18 -12.25
N GLU A 32 7.50 10.50 -12.14
CA GLU A 32 6.77 11.38 -13.07
C GLU A 32 7.39 12.78 -13.14
N ARG A 33 7.67 13.40 -11.99
CA ARG A 33 8.28 14.73 -11.90
C ARG A 33 9.67 14.77 -12.53
N CYS A 34 10.43 13.69 -12.39
CA CYS A 34 11.77 13.55 -12.96
C CYS A 34 11.76 13.04 -14.41
N GLY A 35 10.60 12.71 -14.99
CA GLY A 35 10.50 12.14 -16.35
C GLY A 35 11.10 10.74 -16.46
N ILE A 36 11.13 9.97 -15.37
CA ILE A 36 11.75 8.65 -15.27
C ILE A 36 10.66 7.58 -15.36
N SER A 37 10.81 6.60 -16.26
CA SER A 37 9.81 5.54 -16.45
C SER A 37 9.72 4.56 -15.27
N ASN A 38 10.85 4.26 -14.62
CA ASN A 38 10.93 3.36 -13.48
C ASN A 38 12.27 3.52 -12.74
N LEU A 39 12.36 2.99 -11.52
CA LEU A 39 13.58 3.00 -10.71
C LEU A 39 14.80 2.33 -11.39
N ARG A 40 14.59 1.43 -12.37
CA ARG A 40 15.70 0.82 -13.10
C ARG A 40 16.32 1.77 -14.13
N SER A 41 15.55 2.71 -14.67
CA SER A 41 16.05 3.76 -15.58
C SER A 41 16.61 4.99 -14.87
N ALA A 42 16.43 5.11 -13.55
CA ALA A 42 16.92 6.24 -12.77
C ALA A 42 18.45 6.28 -12.66
N ARG A 43 19.03 7.50 -12.71
CA ARG A 43 20.46 7.73 -12.49
C ARG A 43 20.75 7.76 -10.98
N ALA A 44 22.03 7.64 -10.62
CA ALA A 44 22.44 7.61 -9.21
C ALA A 44 21.99 8.85 -8.42
N GLU A 45 22.04 10.02 -9.05
CA GLU A 45 21.57 11.29 -8.46
C GLU A 45 20.07 11.28 -8.17
N ASP A 46 19.26 10.76 -9.10
CA ASP A 46 17.81 10.65 -8.94
C ASP A 46 17.46 9.69 -7.79
N LEU A 47 18.20 8.57 -7.66
CA LEU A 47 18.00 7.60 -6.58
C LEU A 47 18.37 8.18 -5.20
N LEU A 48 19.43 8.99 -5.12
CA LEU A 48 19.84 9.64 -3.88
C LEU A 48 18.85 10.73 -3.45
N GLU A 49 18.32 11.51 -4.39
CA GLU A 49 17.30 12.50 -4.07
C GLU A 49 16.00 11.84 -3.60
N LEU A 50 15.58 10.74 -4.23
CA LEU A 50 14.45 9.96 -3.74
C LEU A 50 14.71 9.40 -2.34
N GLU A 51 15.91 8.85 -2.09
CA GLU A 51 16.29 8.37 -0.77
C GLU A 51 16.19 9.49 0.29
N ARG A 52 16.68 10.69 -0.01
CA ARG A 52 16.61 11.86 0.88
C ARG A 52 15.17 12.26 1.18
N GLN A 53 14.30 12.26 0.16
CA GLN A 53 12.87 12.55 0.33
C GLN A 53 12.17 11.50 1.20
N LEU A 54 12.48 10.22 0.99
CA LEU A 54 11.99 9.13 1.85
C LEU A 54 12.56 9.22 3.27
N GLY A 55 13.79 9.74 3.43
CA GLY A 55 14.39 10.03 4.72
C GLY A 55 13.58 11.03 5.54
N GLY A 56 13.11 12.11 4.91
CA GLY A 56 12.26 13.11 5.58
C GLY A 56 10.91 12.57 6.06
N LEU A 57 10.39 11.51 5.44
CA LEU A 57 9.16 10.84 5.90
C LEU A 57 9.39 10.04 7.20
N LEU A 58 10.60 9.53 7.44
CA LEU A 58 10.95 8.81 8.67
C LEU A 58 11.08 9.76 9.86
N ASP A 59 11.69 10.93 9.65
CA ASP A 59 11.81 11.97 10.69
C ASP A 59 10.45 12.60 10.99
N GLY A 60 9.53 12.56 10.02
CA GLY A 60 8.13 12.95 10.13
C GLY A 60 7.21 11.87 10.70
N LYS A 61 7.72 10.80 11.36
CA LYS A 61 6.92 9.90 12.22
C LYS A 61 6.38 10.66 13.43
N LYS A 62 5.51 11.62 13.15
CA LYS A 62 4.50 12.13 14.07
C LYS A 62 3.80 10.91 14.64
N ASP A 63 3.52 10.92 15.93
CA ASP A 63 2.75 9.86 16.54
C ASP A 63 1.43 9.68 15.76
N LEU A 64 1.31 8.57 15.03
CA LEU A 64 0.13 8.23 14.22
C LEU A 64 -0.83 7.34 15.00
N SER A 65 -0.62 7.12 16.30
CA SER A 65 -1.40 6.18 17.10
C SER A 65 -2.90 6.46 17.03
N ASP A 66 -3.30 7.73 17.13
CA ASP A 66 -4.71 8.13 17.06
C ASP A 66 -5.30 7.91 15.66
N ASP A 67 -4.55 8.25 14.61
CA ASP A 67 -4.97 8.02 13.21
C ASP A 67 -5.12 6.52 12.94
N ILE A 68 -4.19 5.68 13.43
CA ILE A 68 -4.25 4.21 13.31
C ILE A 68 -5.48 3.68 14.04
N ALA A 69 -5.69 4.09 15.30
CA ALA A 69 -6.82 3.64 16.10
C ALA A 69 -8.17 4.00 15.45
N ALA A 70 -8.27 5.19 14.84
CA ALA A 70 -9.46 5.63 14.14
C ALA A 70 -9.77 4.74 12.91
N VAL A 71 -8.76 4.40 12.11
CA VAL A 71 -8.96 3.52 10.94
C VAL A 71 -9.23 2.07 11.38
N GLU A 72 -8.56 1.58 12.41
CA GLU A 72 -8.84 0.24 12.99
C GLU A 72 -10.29 0.15 13.50
N ALA A 73 -10.81 1.21 14.12
CA ALA A 73 -12.21 1.26 14.56
C ALA A 73 -13.19 1.21 13.36
N GLN A 74 -12.87 1.87 12.25
CA GLN A 74 -13.69 1.81 11.02
C GLN A 74 -13.67 0.40 10.40
N LEU A 75 -12.49 -0.24 10.34
CA LEU A 75 -12.36 -1.61 9.87
C LEU A 75 -13.18 -2.58 10.72
N CYS A 76 -13.06 -2.45 12.05
CA CYS A 76 -13.79 -3.30 13.00
C CYS A 76 -15.31 -3.16 12.82
N ARG A 77 -15.83 -1.95 12.59
CA ARG A 77 -17.26 -1.73 12.28
C ARG A 77 -17.71 -2.40 10.99
N LEU A 78 -16.80 -2.59 10.04
CA LEU A 78 -17.05 -3.28 8.78
C LEU A 78 -16.79 -4.80 8.87
N GLY A 79 -16.42 -5.31 10.06
CA GLY A 79 -16.12 -6.73 10.27
C GLY A 79 -14.72 -7.16 9.82
N TYR A 80 -13.81 -6.20 9.58
CA TYR A 80 -12.44 -6.48 9.13
C TYR A 80 -11.41 -6.23 10.22
N ALA A 81 -10.38 -7.07 10.24
CA ALA A 81 -9.15 -6.87 10.99
C ALA A 81 -8.02 -6.34 10.08
N LYS A 82 -7.05 -5.62 10.65
CA LYS A 82 -5.93 -5.03 9.89
C LYS A 82 -5.04 -6.04 9.14
N ARG A 83 -5.09 -7.31 9.51
CA ARG A 83 -4.36 -8.41 8.86
C ARG A 83 -5.21 -9.23 7.90
N ASP A 84 -6.48 -8.88 7.74
CA ASP A 84 -7.33 -9.55 6.78
C ASP A 84 -6.81 -9.31 5.38
N LEU A 85 -6.92 -10.34 4.54
CA LEU A 85 -6.43 -10.28 3.16
C LEU A 85 -7.00 -9.06 2.42
N ALA A 86 -8.28 -8.78 2.61
CA ALA A 86 -8.97 -7.60 2.12
C ALA A 86 -8.22 -6.28 2.42
N VAL A 87 -7.82 -6.08 3.67
CA VAL A 87 -7.13 -4.88 4.12
C VAL A 87 -5.71 -4.84 3.57
N LEU A 88 -5.03 -5.99 3.52
CA LEU A 88 -3.69 -6.10 2.93
C LEU A 88 -3.70 -5.79 1.42
N LEU A 89 -4.72 -6.22 0.69
CA LEU A 89 -4.91 -5.90 -0.72
C LEU A 89 -5.18 -4.41 -0.93
N LEU A 90 -5.99 -3.80 -0.06
CA LEU A 90 -6.22 -2.36 -0.07
C LEU A 90 -4.91 -1.59 0.18
N CYS A 91 -4.12 -1.98 1.19
CA CYS A 91 -2.79 -1.41 1.44
C CYS A 91 -1.90 -1.50 0.19
N ARG A 92 -1.86 -2.67 -0.47
CA ARG A 92 -1.07 -2.89 -1.70
C ARG A 92 -1.54 -2.04 -2.86
N SER A 93 -2.84 -1.78 -3.00
CA SER A 93 -3.36 -0.90 -4.04
C SER A 93 -2.82 0.55 -3.94
N TYR A 94 -2.42 0.96 -2.73
CA TYR A 94 -1.77 2.25 -2.47
C TYR A 94 -0.23 2.16 -2.43
N GLY A 95 0.34 0.99 -2.73
CA GLY A 95 1.79 0.76 -2.78
C GLY A 95 2.44 0.46 -1.42
N TYR A 96 1.65 0.05 -0.43
CA TYR A 96 2.14 -0.41 0.87
C TYR A 96 2.20 -1.93 0.92
N GLU A 97 3.28 -2.48 1.48
CA GLU A 97 3.44 -3.94 1.58
C GLU A 97 2.63 -4.56 2.72
N ARG A 98 2.38 -3.78 3.77
CA ARG A 98 1.71 -4.20 5.02
C ARG A 98 1.06 -3.02 5.74
N TRP A 99 0.18 -3.31 6.68
CA TRP A 99 -0.49 -2.30 7.51
C TRP A 99 0.48 -1.41 8.29
N GLU A 100 1.50 -2.02 8.90
CA GLU A 100 2.48 -1.32 9.74
C GLU A 100 3.39 -0.37 8.96
N ALA A 101 3.32 -0.42 7.62
CA ALA A 101 4.03 0.47 6.72
C ALA A 101 3.24 1.76 6.40
N LEU A 102 1.97 1.83 6.79
CA LEU A 102 1.12 2.98 6.47
C LEU A 102 1.66 4.23 7.15
N ASP A 103 1.93 5.24 6.33
CA ASP A 103 2.12 6.59 6.79
C ASP A 103 0.77 7.31 6.92
N ARG A 104 0.82 8.60 7.27
CA ARG A 104 -0.38 9.43 7.41
C ARG A 104 -1.21 9.52 6.12
N GLU A 105 -0.56 9.57 4.95
CA GLU A 105 -1.27 9.60 3.67
C GLU A 105 -1.94 8.26 3.38
N GLY A 106 -1.26 7.15 3.67
CA GLY A 106 -1.82 5.80 3.57
C GLY A 106 -3.06 5.63 4.45
N LEU A 107 -2.97 6.03 5.72
CA LEU A 107 -4.10 5.99 6.66
C LEU A 107 -5.27 6.87 6.19
N LEU A 108 -4.98 8.08 5.69
CA LEU A 108 -6.01 8.97 5.14
C LEU A 108 -6.69 8.38 3.90
N ALA A 109 -5.92 7.75 3.01
CA ALA A 109 -6.44 7.11 1.81
C ALA A 109 -7.38 5.95 2.16
N ILE A 110 -6.95 5.07 3.07
CA ILE A 110 -7.76 3.96 3.55
C ILE A 110 -9.02 4.48 4.25
N SER A 111 -8.88 5.42 5.20
CA SER A 111 -10.01 6.04 5.90
C SER A 111 -11.07 6.60 4.94
N LYS A 112 -10.64 7.22 3.83
CA LYS A 112 -11.55 7.72 2.78
C LYS A 112 -12.30 6.59 2.09
N GLU A 113 -11.63 5.49 1.74
CA GLU A 113 -12.31 4.35 1.12
C GLU A 113 -13.26 3.66 2.10
N LEU A 114 -12.86 3.48 3.36
CA LEU A 114 -13.74 2.92 4.39
C LEU A 114 -14.97 3.81 4.63
N SER A 115 -14.79 5.14 4.63
CA SER A 115 -15.90 6.09 4.72
C SER A 115 -16.87 5.99 3.54
N ARG A 116 -16.36 5.71 2.33
CA ARG A 116 -17.22 5.45 1.15
C ARG A 116 -17.95 4.11 1.24
N CYS A 117 -17.42 3.17 2.01
CA CYS A 117 -18.02 1.86 2.26
C CYS A 117 -18.94 1.85 3.50
N ALA A 118 -18.93 2.91 4.32
CA ALA A 118 -19.67 2.98 5.58
C ALA A 118 -21.19 2.85 5.42
N SER A 119 -21.74 3.13 4.23
CA SER A 119 -23.17 2.95 3.91
C SER A 119 -23.47 1.64 3.15
N ASN A 120 -22.44 0.88 2.76
CA ASN A 120 -22.62 -0.36 1.99
C ASN A 120 -21.38 -1.27 2.13
N VAL A 121 -21.44 -2.23 3.06
CA VAL A 121 -20.40 -3.25 3.29
C VAL A 121 -20.09 -4.02 2.01
N ALA A 122 -21.08 -4.25 1.15
CA ALA A 122 -20.90 -4.92 -0.13
C ALA A 122 -19.97 -4.14 -1.08
N ARG A 123 -19.81 -2.82 -0.89
CA ARG A 123 -18.92 -2.01 -1.73
C ARG A 123 -17.44 -2.26 -1.44
N LEU A 124 -17.07 -2.48 -0.19
CA LEU A 124 -15.71 -2.88 0.14
C LEU A 124 -15.46 -4.30 -0.40
N GLN A 125 -16.43 -5.21 -0.26
CA GLN A 125 -16.37 -6.55 -0.84
C GLN A 125 -16.23 -6.52 -2.37
N VAL A 126 -16.95 -5.64 -3.07
CA VAL A 126 -16.81 -5.45 -4.53
C VAL A 126 -15.42 -4.93 -4.88
N LEU A 127 -14.89 -3.94 -4.16
CA LEU A 127 -13.55 -3.41 -4.40
C LEU A 127 -12.47 -4.48 -4.14
N ILE A 128 -12.66 -5.31 -3.11
CA ILE A 128 -11.80 -6.47 -2.83
C ILE A 128 -11.94 -7.51 -3.94
N LEU A 129 -13.14 -7.80 -4.43
CA LEU A 129 -13.40 -8.72 -5.54
C LEU A 129 -12.78 -8.21 -6.84
N GLU A 130 -12.88 -6.93 -7.15
CA GLU A 130 -12.25 -6.30 -8.31
C GLU A 130 -10.73 -6.42 -8.21
N LEU A 131 -10.14 -6.12 -7.04
CA LEU A 131 -8.71 -6.31 -6.79
C LEU A 131 -8.29 -7.78 -6.89
N LEU A 132 -9.09 -8.70 -6.34
CA LEU A 132 -8.86 -10.15 -6.45
C LEU A 132 -9.00 -10.64 -7.88
N THR A 133 -9.89 -10.08 -8.69
CA THR A 133 -10.07 -10.42 -10.10
C THR A 133 -8.90 -9.92 -10.94
N LEU A 134 -8.40 -8.74 -10.62
CA LEU A 134 -7.17 -8.18 -11.22
C LEU A 134 -5.92 -8.99 -10.82
N ILE A 135 -5.96 -9.65 -9.67
CA ILE A 135 -4.90 -10.53 -9.18
C ILE A 135 -5.09 -11.97 -9.67
N SER A 136 -6.31 -12.45 -9.90
CA SER A 136 -6.59 -13.81 -10.39
C SER A 136 -6.23 -14.01 -11.86
N THR A 137 -6.05 -12.94 -12.64
CA THR A 137 -5.31 -13.03 -13.91
C THR A 137 -3.82 -13.41 -13.72
N LEU A 138 -3.32 -13.44 -12.49
CA LEU A 138 -1.96 -13.79 -12.08
C LEU A 138 -1.90 -14.92 -11.02
N VAL A 139 -3.04 -15.38 -10.49
CA VAL A 139 -3.11 -16.36 -9.38
C VAL A 139 -3.99 -17.54 -9.79
N PRO A 140 -3.55 -18.80 -9.60
CA PRO A 140 -4.33 -19.99 -9.95
C PRO A 140 -5.70 -20.03 -9.27
N GLU A 141 -6.74 -20.47 -10.00
CA GLU A 141 -8.15 -20.52 -9.57
C GLU A 141 -8.39 -21.14 -8.20
N GLU A 142 -7.58 -22.12 -7.81
CA GLU A 142 -7.71 -22.83 -6.52
C GLU A 142 -7.54 -21.89 -5.31
N GLN A 143 -6.62 -20.93 -5.37
CA GLN A 143 -6.43 -19.96 -4.29
C GLN A 143 -7.55 -18.93 -4.25
N VAL A 144 -8.09 -18.56 -5.41
CA VAL A 144 -9.22 -17.63 -5.50
C VAL A 144 -10.45 -18.22 -4.82
N GLN A 145 -10.77 -19.50 -5.09
CA GLN A 145 -11.89 -20.19 -4.45
C GLN A 145 -11.73 -20.32 -2.93
N GLU A 146 -10.51 -20.56 -2.45
CA GLU A 146 -10.23 -20.62 -1.01
C GLU A 146 -10.42 -19.25 -0.33
N ILE A 147 -10.02 -18.17 -1.02
CA ILE A 147 -10.22 -16.80 -0.56
C ILE A 147 -11.71 -16.42 -0.55
N THR A 148 -12.45 -16.74 -1.62
CA THR A 148 -13.90 -16.46 -1.70
C THR A 148 -14.67 -17.21 -0.62
N LYS A 149 -14.27 -18.45 -0.30
CA LYS A 149 -14.83 -19.21 0.84
C LYS A 149 -14.49 -18.58 2.19
N LYS A 150 -13.26 -18.10 2.41
CA LYS A 150 -12.84 -17.48 3.68
C LYS A 150 -13.46 -16.09 3.90
N LEU A 151 -13.79 -15.38 2.83
CA LEU A 151 -14.44 -14.06 2.89
C LEU A 151 -15.96 -14.14 3.04
N ASP A 152 -16.55 -15.35 3.08
CA ASP A 152 -17.99 -15.60 3.24
C ASP A 152 -18.87 -14.83 2.23
N ILE A 153 -18.34 -14.53 1.04
CA ILE A 153 -19.05 -13.78 -0.02
C ILE A 153 -20.11 -14.66 -0.73
N GLY A 154 -20.28 -15.91 -0.30
CA GLY A 154 -21.18 -16.90 -0.90
C GLY A 154 -22.55 -17.06 -0.24
N ARG A 155 -22.96 -16.16 0.66
CA ARG A 155 -24.31 -16.19 1.25
C ARG A 155 -25.03 -14.85 1.08
N PHE A 156 -25.46 -14.60 -0.15
CA PHE A 156 -26.64 -13.77 -0.43
C PHE A 156 -27.53 -14.54 -1.41
#